data_AF-A0A4Z2EMY0-F1
#
_entry.id   AF-A0A4Z2EMY0-F1
#
_cell.length_a   1.000
_cell.length_b   1.000
_cell.length_c   1.000
_cell.angle_alpha   90.00
_cell.angle_beta   90.00
_cell.angle_gamma   90.00
#
_symmetry.space_group_name_H-M   'P 1'
#
loop_
_entity.id
_entity.type
_entity.pdbx_description
1 polymer ?
#
loop_
_entity_poly.entity_id
_entity_poly.type
_entity_poly.pdbx_seq_one_letter_code
_entity_poly.pdbx_strand_id
1 'polypeptide(L)'
;MPDHVRYNYGKTYNIVLGANQVVPGMEEGLMDMCVGEKRHLVIPPHLGYGERGVTDEVPGSAVLVFDIELVEMEEGLPEGYMFIWNEDVATDLFTEMDKDKNEQVEPSEFTDYIMQQVNEGKGRLAPGFDPYRIIDNMFSNQDRDGDGKITEAEFRLKADEAPHDEL
;
A
#
# COMPACT_ATOMS: atom_id res chain seq x y z
N MET A 1 -6.59 42.86 -0.73
CA MET A 1 -6.79 41.87 -1.81
C MET A 1 -6.38 40.52 -1.23
N PRO A 2 -7.08 39.40 -1.46
CA PRO A 2 -6.64 38.14 -0.92
C PRO A 2 -5.29 37.76 -1.56
N ASP A 3 -4.29 37.52 -0.72
CA ASP A 3 -2.97 37.08 -1.13
C ASP A 3 -3.07 35.66 -1.70
N HIS A 4 -2.69 35.49 -2.96
CA HIS A 4 -2.63 34.18 -3.61
C HIS A 4 -1.24 33.60 -3.37
N VAL A 5 -1.14 32.61 -2.50
CA VAL A 5 0.11 31.87 -2.30
C VAL A 5 0.13 30.72 -3.30
N ARG A 6 1.12 30.73 -4.21
CA ARG A 6 1.36 29.63 -5.16
C ARG A 6 2.55 28.81 -4.67
N TYR A 7 2.33 27.51 -4.52
CA TYR A 7 3.38 26.56 -4.23
C TYR A 7 3.64 25.72 -5.49
N ASN A 8 4.90 25.67 -5.95
CA ASN A 8 5.31 24.74 -7.00
C ASN A 8 6.19 23.67 -6.36
N TYR A 9 5.59 22.54 -6.07
CA TYR A 9 6.30 21.35 -5.66
C TYR A 9 6.75 20.65 -6.94
N GLY A 10 7.97 20.94 -7.41
CA GLY A 10 8.58 20.31 -8.59
C GLY A 10 8.91 18.81 -8.38
N LYS A 11 8.05 18.10 -7.66
CA LYS A 11 8.15 16.70 -7.25
C LYS A 11 6.80 16.04 -7.53
N THR A 12 6.83 14.81 -8.01
CA THR A 12 5.64 13.97 -8.08
C THR A 12 5.28 13.49 -6.67
N TYR A 13 3.99 13.27 -6.44
CA TYR A 13 3.47 12.72 -5.19
C TYR A 13 2.69 11.45 -5.52
N ASN A 14 3.01 10.38 -4.82
CA ASN A 14 2.25 9.14 -4.90
C ASN A 14 1.13 9.21 -3.88
N ILE A 15 -0.10 8.97 -4.34
CA ILE A 15 -1.28 8.92 -3.50
C ILE A 15 -2.05 7.63 -3.77
N VAL A 16 -2.79 7.16 -2.79
CA VAL A 16 -3.71 6.04 -2.95
C VAL A 16 -5.13 6.55 -2.81
N LEU A 17 -5.91 6.45 -3.89
CA LEU A 17 -7.30 6.87 -3.87
C LEU A 17 -8.11 5.98 -2.92
N GLY A 18 -8.92 6.60 -2.07
CA GLY A 18 -9.71 5.92 -1.03
C GLY A 18 -8.96 5.63 0.27
N ALA A 19 -7.67 5.97 0.36
CA ALA A 19 -6.89 5.82 1.59
C ALA A 19 -6.99 7.04 2.53
N ASN A 20 -7.79 8.06 2.21
CA ASN A 20 -7.93 9.30 2.98
C ASN A 20 -6.58 10.01 3.23
N GLN A 21 -5.66 9.93 2.25
CA GLN A 21 -4.32 10.53 2.35
C GLN A 21 -4.31 12.01 1.98
N VAL A 22 -5.32 12.48 1.24
CA VAL A 22 -5.49 13.87 0.81
C VAL A 22 -6.86 14.39 1.21
N VAL A 23 -7.08 15.69 1.04
CA VAL A 23 -8.38 16.30 1.36
C VAL A 23 -9.50 15.71 0.48
N PRO A 24 -10.74 15.58 0.99
CA PRO A 24 -11.83 14.92 0.26
C PRO A 24 -12.07 15.45 -1.15
N GLY A 25 -12.03 16.78 -1.33
CA GLY A 25 -12.23 17.38 -2.66
C GLY A 25 -11.11 17.08 -3.66
N MET A 26 -9.92 16.71 -3.16
CA MET A 26 -8.84 16.24 -4.02
C MET A 26 -9.07 14.78 -4.41
N GLU A 27 -9.48 13.90 -3.49
CA GLU A 27 -9.84 12.52 -3.84
C GLU A 27 -10.94 12.49 -4.91
N GLU A 28 -12.01 13.26 -4.72
CA GLU A 28 -13.10 13.37 -5.70
C GLU A 28 -12.61 13.92 -7.05
N GLY A 29 -11.77 14.95 -7.04
CA GLY A 29 -11.27 15.57 -8.28
C GLY A 29 -10.32 14.69 -9.10
N LEU A 30 -9.74 13.67 -8.47
CA LEU A 30 -8.83 12.71 -9.11
C LEU A 30 -9.53 11.44 -9.59
N MET A 31 -10.79 11.22 -9.21
CA MET A 31 -11.59 10.10 -9.74
C MET A 31 -11.73 10.20 -11.26
N ASP A 32 -11.68 9.06 -11.94
CA ASP A 32 -11.79 8.96 -13.40
C ASP A 32 -10.75 9.80 -14.19
N MET A 33 -9.59 10.13 -13.60
CA MET A 33 -8.47 10.70 -14.37
C MET A 33 -7.81 9.64 -15.25
N CYS A 34 -7.45 10.04 -16.47
CA CYS A 34 -6.59 9.23 -17.34
C CYS A 34 -5.12 9.63 -17.18
N VAL A 35 -4.20 8.67 -17.33
CA VAL A 35 -2.75 8.95 -17.34
C VAL A 35 -2.42 9.98 -18.43
N GLY A 36 -1.68 11.03 -18.07
CA GLY A 36 -1.36 12.19 -18.91
C GLY A 36 -2.39 13.33 -18.88
N GLU A 37 -3.52 13.15 -18.20
CA GLU A 37 -4.53 14.19 -18.04
C GLU A 37 -4.07 15.28 -17.06
N LYS A 38 -4.39 16.54 -17.36
CA LYS A 38 -4.21 17.67 -16.44
C LYS A 38 -5.56 18.20 -15.99
N ARG A 39 -5.73 18.42 -14.69
CA ARG A 39 -6.94 18.99 -14.10
C ARG A 39 -6.63 20.21 -13.27
N HIS A 40 -7.53 21.19 -13.39
CA HIS A 40 -7.58 22.36 -12.51
C HIS A 40 -8.70 22.13 -11.49
N LEU A 41 -8.33 21.89 -10.23
CA LEU A 41 -9.28 21.65 -9.16
C LEU A 41 -9.44 22.89 -8.29
N VAL A 42 -10.69 23.28 -8.03
CA VAL A 42 -11.05 24.34 -7.08
C VAL A 42 -11.84 23.71 -5.96
N ILE A 43 -11.20 23.57 -4.79
CA ILE A 43 -11.74 22.83 -3.65
C ILE A 43 -12.25 23.85 -2.62
N PRO A 44 -13.57 23.86 -2.33
CA PRO A 44 -14.12 24.73 -1.31
C PRO A 44 -13.68 24.28 0.09
N PRO A 45 -13.72 25.17 1.10
CA PRO A 45 -13.11 24.88 2.40
C PRO A 45 -13.68 23.64 3.10
N HIS A 46 -14.97 23.35 2.92
CA HIS A 46 -15.63 22.19 3.53
C HIS A 46 -15.16 20.83 2.96
N LEU A 47 -14.55 20.84 1.77
CA LEU A 47 -13.88 19.67 1.16
C LEU A 47 -12.35 19.76 1.25
N GLY A 48 -11.83 20.80 1.94
CA GLY A 48 -10.42 21.05 2.18
C GLY A 48 -10.09 20.94 3.67
N TYR A 49 -9.46 21.98 4.23
CA TYR A 49 -9.04 22.02 5.64
C TYR A 49 -10.04 22.72 6.58
N GLY A 50 -11.25 23.03 6.09
CA GLY A 50 -12.33 23.64 6.87
C GLY A 50 -11.98 25.01 7.47
N GLU A 51 -12.70 25.39 8.53
CA GLU A 51 -12.48 26.66 9.23
C GLU A 51 -11.16 26.73 9.99
N ARG A 52 -10.57 25.58 10.32
CA ARG A 52 -9.33 25.51 11.10
C ARG A 52 -8.09 25.75 10.24
N GLY A 53 -8.12 25.32 8.97
CA GLY A 53 -6.94 25.37 8.11
C GLY A 53 -5.81 24.46 8.63
N VAL A 54 -4.59 24.77 8.22
CA VAL A 54 -3.35 24.15 8.71
C VAL A 54 -2.46 25.27 9.22
N THR A 55 -2.08 25.21 10.50
CA THR A 55 -1.21 26.21 11.13
C THR A 55 0.03 26.47 10.26
N ASP A 56 0.34 27.74 10.01
CA ASP A 56 1.47 28.22 9.21
C ASP A 56 1.52 27.81 7.72
N GLU A 57 0.54 27.07 7.21
CA GLU A 57 0.50 26.64 5.79
C GLU A 57 -0.77 27.08 5.04
N VAL A 58 -1.94 26.82 5.64
CA VAL A 58 -3.24 27.04 4.98
C VAL A 58 -4.16 27.82 5.92
N PRO A 59 -4.59 29.04 5.56
CA PRO A 59 -5.55 29.79 6.35
C PRO A 59 -6.87 29.02 6.54
N GLY A 60 -7.52 29.25 7.69
CA GLY A 60 -8.89 28.79 7.91
C GLY A 60 -9.85 29.32 6.84
N SER A 61 -10.80 28.49 6.42
CA SER A 61 -11.80 28.81 5.40
C SER A 61 -11.21 29.18 4.02
N ALA A 62 -9.98 28.75 3.74
CA ALA A 62 -9.34 28.97 2.43
C ALA A 62 -9.95 28.06 1.35
N VAL A 63 -10.13 28.62 0.16
CA VAL A 63 -10.38 27.85 -1.08
C VAL A 63 -9.02 27.37 -1.59
N LEU A 64 -8.90 26.07 -1.85
CA LEU A 64 -7.68 25.49 -2.40
C LEU A 64 -7.79 25.41 -3.92
N VAL A 65 -6.70 25.73 -4.61
CA VAL A 65 -6.63 25.68 -6.07
C VAL A 65 -5.42 24.86 -6.46
N PHE A 66 -5.63 23.77 -7.18
CA PHE A 66 -4.59 22.85 -7.60
C PHE A 66 -4.57 22.69 -9.11
N ASP A 67 -3.37 22.73 -9.69
CA ASP A 67 -3.10 22.27 -11.04
C ASP A 67 -2.40 20.91 -10.93
N ILE A 68 -3.07 19.84 -11.34
CA ILE A 68 -2.61 18.46 -11.18
C ILE A 68 -2.41 17.83 -12.55
N GLU A 69 -1.38 17.00 -12.69
CA GLU A 69 -1.12 16.14 -13.84
C GLU A 69 -0.97 14.71 -13.34
N LEU A 70 -1.77 13.79 -13.88
CA LEU A 70 -1.63 12.38 -13.56
C LEU A 70 -0.49 11.79 -14.39
N VAL A 71 0.63 11.48 -13.75
CA VAL A 71 1.83 10.97 -14.45
C VAL A 71 1.74 9.47 -14.67
N GLU A 72 1.22 8.74 -13.69
CA GLU A 72 1.14 7.28 -13.69
C GLU A 72 -0.02 6.84 -12.80
N MET A 73 -0.61 5.68 -13.12
CA MET A 73 -1.66 5.05 -12.33
C MET A 73 -1.41 3.56 -12.29
N GLU A 74 -1.42 2.99 -11.09
CA GLU A 74 -1.37 1.56 -10.88
C GLU A 74 -2.66 1.08 -10.24
N GLU A 75 -3.16 -0.08 -10.67
CA GLU A 75 -4.31 -0.70 -10.04
C GLU A 75 -3.98 -1.10 -8.60
N GLY A 76 -4.90 -0.86 -7.66
CA GLY A 76 -4.77 -1.34 -6.29
C GLY A 76 -4.86 -2.87 -6.19
N LEU A 77 -4.77 -3.39 -4.96
CA LEU A 77 -5.11 -4.78 -4.69
C LEU A 77 -6.64 -4.97 -4.64
N PRO A 78 -7.15 -6.19 -4.90
CA PRO A 78 -8.55 -6.51 -4.64
C PRO A 78 -8.93 -6.21 -3.18
N GLU A 79 -10.20 -5.87 -2.94
CA GLU A 79 -10.69 -5.51 -1.61
C GLU A 79 -10.43 -6.63 -0.59
N GLY A 80 -9.88 -6.26 0.57
CA GLY A 80 -9.55 -7.19 1.66
C GLY A 80 -8.18 -7.85 1.56
N TYR A 81 -7.42 -7.65 0.49
CA TYR A 81 -6.08 -8.21 0.33
C TYR A 81 -5.01 -7.17 0.70
N MET A 82 -4.07 -7.58 1.57
CA MET A 82 -2.89 -6.77 1.90
C MET A 82 -1.65 -7.14 1.06
N PHE A 83 -1.69 -8.29 0.41
CA PHE A 83 -0.63 -8.80 -0.45
C PHE A 83 -1.22 -9.77 -1.48
N ILE A 84 -0.71 -9.74 -2.71
CA ILE A 84 -1.02 -10.72 -3.76
C ILE A 84 0.26 -11.20 -4.44
N TRP A 85 0.23 -12.44 -4.92
CA TRP A 85 1.20 -12.98 -5.86
C TRP A 85 0.72 -12.71 -7.29
N ASN A 86 1.62 -12.24 -8.16
CA ASN A 86 1.36 -12.03 -9.58
C ASN A 86 1.74 -13.27 -10.41
N GLU A 87 2.69 -14.08 -9.92
CA GLU A 87 3.17 -15.29 -10.57
C GLU A 87 2.99 -16.50 -9.65
N ASP A 88 3.10 -17.69 -10.24
CA ASP A 88 3.13 -18.95 -9.49
C ASP A 88 4.33 -18.94 -8.53
N VAL A 89 4.07 -19.32 -7.28
CA VAL A 89 5.10 -19.37 -6.26
C VAL A 89 5.91 -20.66 -6.42
N ALA A 90 7.22 -20.61 -6.15
CA ALA A 90 8.10 -21.76 -6.25
C ALA A 90 7.58 -22.94 -5.42
N THR A 91 7.73 -24.17 -5.95
CA THR A 91 7.30 -25.39 -5.25
C THR A 91 8.05 -25.62 -3.94
N ASP A 92 9.29 -25.14 -3.86
CA ASP A 92 10.15 -25.23 -2.67
C ASP A 92 10.39 -23.85 -2.03
N LEU A 93 9.31 -23.06 -1.91
CA LEU A 93 9.32 -21.70 -1.38
C LEU A 93 10.04 -21.58 -0.02
N PHE A 94 9.83 -22.56 0.88
CA PHE A 94 10.50 -22.58 2.18
C PHE A 94 12.03 -22.60 2.04
N THR A 95 12.55 -23.45 1.15
CA THR A 95 14.00 -23.57 0.89
C THR A 95 14.57 -22.34 0.20
N GLU A 96 13.77 -21.61 -0.58
CA GLU A 96 14.21 -20.33 -1.15
C GLU A 96 14.29 -19.21 -0.10
N MET A 97 13.43 -19.25 0.91
CA MET A 97 13.35 -18.25 1.97
C MET A 97 14.42 -18.46 3.05
N ASP A 98 14.67 -19.71 3.43
CA ASP A 98 15.72 -20.12 4.38
C ASP A 98 17.12 -19.95 3.75
N LYS A 99 17.67 -18.74 3.84
CA LYS A 99 18.93 -18.37 3.17
C LYS A 99 20.14 -18.97 3.86
N ASP A 100 20.09 -19.08 5.18
CA ASP A 100 21.18 -19.63 5.98
C ASP A 100 21.09 -21.17 6.14
N LYS A 101 20.01 -21.78 5.67
CA LYS A 101 19.75 -23.23 5.65
C LYS A 101 19.69 -23.83 7.05
N ASN A 102 19.10 -23.11 7.98
CA ASN A 102 18.97 -23.53 9.37
C ASN A 102 17.62 -24.23 9.67
N GLU A 103 16.81 -24.51 8.64
CA GLU A 103 15.46 -25.10 8.72
C GLU A 103 14.42 -24.21 9.43
N GLN A 104 14.69 -22.91 9.57
CA GLN A 104 13.83 -21.91 10.20
C GLN A 104 13.89 -20.61 9.38
N VAL A 105 12.73 -20.04 9.06
CA VAL A 105 12.66 -18.72 8.43
C VAL A 105 12.48 -17.67 9.52
N GLU A 106 13.48 -16.81 9.68
CA GLU A 106 13.41 -15.67 10.61
C GLU A 106 12.63 -14.49 9.98
N PRO A 107 12.10 -13.55 10.80
CA PRO A 107 11.34 -12.40 10.28
C PRO A 107 12.11 -11.57 9.26
N SER A 108 13.43 -11.47 9.41
CA SER A 108 14.32 -10.79 8.48
C SER A 108 14.38 -11.50 7.12
N GLU A 109 14.51 -12.82 7.11
CA GLU A 109 14.55 -13.62 5.88
C GLU A 109 13.22 -13.58 5.15
N PHE A 110 12.12 -13.70 5.90
CA PHE A 110 10.77 -13.55 5.36
C PHE A 110 10.58 -12.17 4.74
N THR A 111 10.97 -11.12 5.46
CA THR A 111 10.85 -9.74 4.98
C THR A 111 11.68 -9.50 3.72
N ASP A 112 12.94 -9.94 3.73
CA ASP A 112 13.84 -9.79 2.60
C ASP A 112 13.30 -10.51 1.37
N TYR A 113 12.76 -11.72 1.55
CA TYR A 113 12.15 -12.48 0.45
C TYR A 113 10.94 -11.76 -0.11
N ILE A 114 9.94 -11.39 0.72
CA ILE A 114 8.73 -10.72 0.23
C ILE A 114 9.06 -9.39 -0.45
N MET A 115 9.97 -8.59 0.13
CA MET A 115 10.43 -7.35 -0.50
C MET A 115 11.13 -7.59 -1.83
N GLN A 116 11.94 -8.64 -1.92
CA GLN A 116 12.58 -9.03 -3.18
C GLN A 116 11.54 -9.41 -4.23
N GLN A 117 10.53 -10.21 -3.88
CA GLN A 117 9.46 -10.60 -4.80
C GLN A 117 8.64 -9.39 -5.26
N VAL A 118 8.39 -8.42 -4.38
CA VAL A 118 7.72 -7.16 -4.74
C VAL A 118 8.58 -6.33 -5.70
N ASN A 119 9.88 -6.21 -5.44
CA ASN A 119 10.80 -5.49 -6.31
C ASN A 119 11.02 -6.17 -7.67
N GLU A 120 10.92 -7.49 -7.73
CA GLU A 120 10.93 -8.28 -8.96
C GLU A 120 9.59 -8.25 -9.72
N GLY A 121 8.54 -7.63 -9.15
CA GLY A 121 7.21 -7.56 -9.73
C GLY A 121 6.40 -8.86 -9.64
N LYS A 122 6.90 -9.86 -8.89
CA LYS A 122 6.25 -11.16 -8.66
C LYS A 122 5.20 -11.12 -7.55
N GLY A 123 5.24 -10.10 -6.70
CA GLY A 123 4.22 -9.84 -5.69
C GLY A 123 3.88 -8.35 -5.61
N ARG A 124 2.73 -8.02 -5.02
CA ARG A 124 2.33 -6.63 -4.77
C ARG A 124 1.80 -6.50 -3.36
N LEU A 125 2.27 -5.49 -2.64
CA LEU A 125 1.77 -5.10 -1.33
C LEU A 125 0.69 -4.02 -1.49
N ALA A 126 -0.24 -3.96 -0.53
CA ALA A 126 -1.27 -2.93 -0.54
C ALA A 126 -0.64 -1.53 -0.53
N PRO A 127 -0.93 -0.69 -1.53
CA PRO A 127 -0.35 0.64 -1.58
C PRO A 127 -0.90 1.51 -0.44
N GLY A 128 -0.09 2.45 0.05
CA GLY A 128 -0.51 3.42 1.07
C GLY A 128 -0.48 2.89 2.51
N PHE A 129 -0.09 1.64 2.70
CA PHE A 129 0.20 1.03 4.00
C PHE A 129 1.70 0.86 4.18
N ASP A 130 2.14 0.75 5.44
CA ASP A 130 3.54 0.45 5.75
C ASP A 130 3.86 -1.00 5.31
N PRO A 131 4.80 -1.19 4.37
CA PRO A 131 5.10 -2.52 3.83
C PRO A 131 5.63 -3.47 4.91
N TYR A 132 6.40 -2.97 5.87
CA TYR A 132 6.94 -3.80 6.95
C TYR A 132 5.84 -4.28 7.89
N ARG A 133 4.80 -3.46 8.13
CA ARG A 133 3.65 -3.90 8.92
C ARG A 133 2.81 -4.96 8.20
N ILE A 134 2.65 -4.86 6.89
CA ILE A 134 1.95 -5.89 6.13
C ILE A 134 2.71 -7.22 6.25
N ILE A 135 4.02 -7.18 6.02
CA ILE A 135 4.89 -8.35 6.06
C ILE A 135 4.94 -8.95 7.47
N ASP A 136 5.03 -8.13 8.51
CA ASP A 136 5.02 -8.56 9.92
C ASP A 136 3.70 -9.27 10.28
N ASN A 137 2.56 -8.73 9.81
CA ASN A 137 1.27 -9.40 9.95
C ASN A 137 1.23 -10.71 9.15
N MET A 138 1.82 -10.78 7.95
CA MET A 138 1.89 -12.03 7.19
C MET A 138 2.72 -13.08 7.94
N PHE A 139 3.88 -12.69 8.46
CA PHE A 139 4.76 -13.54 9.25
C PHE A 139 4.05 -14.09 10.50
N SER A 140 3.45 -13.20 11.30
CA SER A 140 2.72 -13.57 12.51
C SER A 140 1.52 -14.48 12.26
N ASN A 141 0.96 -14.48 11.04
CA ASN A 141 -0.10 -15.40 10.65
C ASN A 141 0.42 -16.79 10.26
N GLN A 142 1.70 -16.91 9.90
CA GLN A 142 2.35 -18.19 9.59
C GLN A 142 2.99 -18.82 10.83
N ASP A 143 3.54 -18.01 11.74
CA ASP A 143 4.06 -18.42 13.06
C ASP A 143 2.90 -18.90 13.95
N ARG A 144 2.67 -20.22 13.98
CA ARG A 144 1.49 -20.81 14.63
C ARG A 144 1.71 -21.08 16.10
N ASP A 145 2.95 -21.38 16.47
CA ASP A 145 3.31 -21.65 17.85
C ASP A 145 3.81 -20.40 18.61
N GLY A 146 4.02 -19.29 17.90
CA GLY A 146 4.37 -17.99 18.44
C GLY A 146 5.83 -17.92 18.89
N ASP A 147 6.71 -18.77 18.35
CA ASP A 147 8.11 -18.83 18.73
C ASP A 147 8.98 -17.76 18.05
N GLY A 148 8.39 -16.98 17.13
CA GLY A 148 9.05 -15.92 16.38
C GLY A 148 9.80 -16.41 15.15
N LYS A 149 9.56 -17.65 14.71
CA LYS A 149 10.17 -18.29 13.55
C LYS A 149 9.08 -19.03 12.77
N ILE A 150 9.37 -19.35 11.51
CA ILE A 150 8.50 -20.21 10.71
C ILE A 150 9.30 -21.44 10.30
N THR A 151 8.80 -22.61 10.69
CA THR A 151 9.38 -23.91 10.31
C THR A 151 8.65 -24.51 9.11
N GLU A 152 9.26 -25.50 8.45
CA GLU A 152 8.64 -26.21 7.32
C GLU A 152 7.27 -26.83 7.70
N ALA A 153 7.12 -27.25 8.97
CA ALA A 153 5.87 -27.81 9.49
C ALA A 153 4.73 -26.77 9.59
N GLU A 154 5.08 -25.50 9.79
CA GLU A 154 4.15 -24.38 9.88
C GLU A 154 3.85 -23.79 8.51
N PHE A 155 4.84 -23.87 7.60
CA PHE A 155 4.78 -23.43 6.23
C PHE A 155 3.86 -24.30 5.37
N ARG A 156 2.55 -24.22 5.61
CA ARG A 156 1.53 -24.91 4.79
C ARG A 156 0.87 -23.93 3.84
N LEU A 157 1.15 -24.11 2.55
CA LEU A 157 0.32 -23.54 1.48
C LEU A 157 -1.11 -24.10 1.65
N LYS A 158 -2.13 -23.23 1.65
CA LYS A 158 -3.55 -23.61 1.76
C LYS A 158 -4.02 -24.66 0.73
N ALA A 159 -3.21 -25.02 -0.25
CA ALA A 159 -3.49 -26.04 -1.25
C ALA A 159 -3.53 -27.48 -0.70
N ASP A 160 -2.98 -27.73 0.50
CA ASP A 160 -2.94 -29.08 1.10
C ASP A 160 -4.04 -29.33 2.14
N GLU A 161 -5.00 -28.41 2.31
CA GLU A 161 -6.24 -28.73 3.02
C GLU A 161 -7.08 -29.66 2.14
N ALA A 162 -6.97 -30.96 2.40
CA ALA A 162 -7.94 -31.96 1.98
C ALA A 162 -9.36 -31.41 2.20
N PRO A 163 -10.32 -31.67 1.28
CA PRO A 163 -11.68 -31.18 1.43
C PRO A 163 -12.20 -31.63 2.79
N HIS A 164 -12.57 -30.64 3.61
CA HIS A 164 -13.12 -30.84 4.93
C HIS A 164 -14.35 -31.73 4.76
N ASP A 165 -14.26 -33.01 5.17
CA ASP A 165 -15.40 -33.92 5.23
C ASP A 165 -16.42 -33.27 6.19
N GLU A 166 -17.49 -32.72 5.63
CA GLU A 166 -18.70 -32.36 6.36
C GLU A 166 -19.42 -33.66 6.73
N LEU A 167 -19.43 -33.99 8.03
CA LEU A 167 -20.37 -34.93 8.65
C LEU A 167 -21.51 -34.16 9.33
#